data_AF-A0A1I5ELL4-F1
#
_entry.id   AF-A0A1I5ELL4-F1
#
_cell.length_a   1.000
_cell.length_b   1.000
_cell.length_c   1.000
_cell.angle_alpha   90.00
_cell.angle_beta   90.00
_cell.angle_gamma   90.00
#
_symmetry.space_group_name_H-M   'P 1'
#
loop_
_entity.id
_entity.type
_entity.pdbx_description
1 polymer ?
#
loop_
_entity_poly.entity_id
_entity_poly.type
_entity_poly.pdbx_seq_one_letter_code
_entity_poly.pdbx_strand_id
1 'polypeptide(L)'
;MKLYMKQKVFSFADRFYIKDEEGRDRYYVEGELFSWGKKLHVYDENGQEAAFIQQKVWSFLPRFYVYIDGEEVAEIVKELTFFKPSYSIEGLNWSVSGDFWDHEYEIYEGNDFVVSISKEWFTWGDSYVIDIADHVDERYALAVVLAIDAVIAQASAAASS
;
A
#
# COMPACT_ATOMS: atom_id res chain seq x y z
N MET A 1 -0.35 -15.36 5.87
CA MET A 1 1.04 -15.00 6.23
C MET A 1 1.08 -13.53 6.66
N LYS A 2 1.94 -13.14 7.60
CA LYS A 2 1.96 -11.75 8.11
C LYS A 2 3.24 -10.99 7.77
N LEU A 3 3.06 -9.74 7.40
CA LEU A 3 4.12 -8.77 7.21
C LEU A 3 3.94 -7.58 8.16
N TYR A 4 5.05 -7.00 8.57
CA TYR A 4 5.12 -5.94 9.57
C TYR A 4 5.77 -4.70 8.96
N MET A 5 5.06 -3.57 9.04
CA MET A 5 5.50 -2.28 8.52
C MET A 5 5.41 -1.21 9.61
N LYS A 6 6.45 -0.37 9.78
CA LYS A 6 6.44 0.68 10.83
C LYS A 6 5.47 1.82 10.51
N GLN A 7 4.81 2.35 11.53
CA GLN A 7 3.81 3.42 11.35
C GLN A 7 4.37 4.76 10.82
N LYS A 8 5.66 5.05 11.00
CA LYS A 8 6.27 6.33 10.60
C LYS A 8 6.95 6.35 9.23
N VAL A 9 6.83 5.28 8.45
CA VAL A 9 7.53 5.15 7.16
C VAL A 9 6.78 5.77 5.97
N PHE A 10 5.62 6.37 6.21
CA PHE A 10 4.74 6.96 5.18
C PHE A 10 5.05 8.42 4.83
N SER A 11 6.13 8.97 5.38
CA SER A 11 6.78 10.12 4.75
C SER A 11 7.42 9.59 3.47
N PHE A 12 6.71 9.66 2.35
CA PHE A 12 7.06 9.15 1.01
C PHE A 12 8.49 9.41 0.46
N ALA A 13 9.36 10.11 1.19
CA ALA A 13 10.77 10.27 0.90
C ALA A 13 11.67 9.30 1.69
N ASP A 14 11.12 8.54 2.63
CA ASP A 14 11.85 7.63 3.50
C ASP A 14 11.98 6.24 2.87
N ARG A 15 13.07 5.59 3.26
CA ARG A 15 13.39 4.20 2.93
C ARG A 15 13.04 3.34 4.13
N PHE A 16 12.43 2.18 3.90
CA PHE A 16 12.01 1.34 5.00
C PHE A 16 12.02 -0.14 4.66
N TYR A 17 12.05 -0.95 5.71
CA TYR A 17 11.98 -2.40 5.60
C TYR A 17 10.62 -2.89 6.05
N ILE A 18 10.12 -3.90 5.34
CA ILE A 18 8.96 -4.69 5.73
C ILE A 18 9.48 -6.04 6.18
N LYS A 19 8.96 -6.49 7.32
CA LYS A 19 9.49 -7.64 8.02
C LYS A 19 8.48 -8.77 8.09
N ASP A 20 8.98 -10.00 8.16
CA ASP A 20 8.14 -11.18 8.39
C ASP A 20 7.86 -11.40 9.90
N GLU A 21 7.09 -12.44 10.20
CA GLU A 21 6.76 -12.89 11.57
C GLU A 21 7.98 -13.27 12.42
N GLU A 22 9.10 -13.62 11.78
CA GLU A 22 10.37 -13.96 12.44
C GLU A 22 11.27 -12.73 12.62
N GLY A 23 10.85 -11.58 12.09
CA GLY A 23 11.57 -10.32 12.16
C GLY A 23 12.64 -10.08 11.11
N ARG A 24 12.70 -10.95 10.11
CA ARG A 24 13.64 -10.82 8.99
C ARG A 24 13.13 -9.78 8.02
N ASP A 25 14.06 -9.02 7.43
CA ASP A 25 13.74 -8.10 6.35
C ASP A 25 13.35 -8.89 5.11
N ARG A 26 12.07 -8.82 4.73
CA ARG A 26 11.50 -9.54 3.58
C ARG A 26 11.48 -8.65 2.34
N TYR A 27 11.15 -7.37 2.54
CA TYR A 27 11.16 -6.37 1.48
C TYR A 27 11.83 -5.09 1.94
N TYR A 28 12.44 -4.40 0.99
CA TYR A 28 12.98 -3.06 1.15
C TYR A 28 12.23 -2.11 0.22
N VAL A 29 11.65 -1.06 0.78
CA VAL A 29 10.89 -0.05 0.04
C VAL A 29 11.70 1.24 -0.01
N GLU A 30 11.86 1.76 -1.22
CA GLU A 30 12.53 3.03 -1.48
C GLU A 30 11.56 4.01 -2.13
N GLY A 31 11.24 5.09 -1.39
CA GLY A 31 10.45 6.19 -1.93
C GLY A 31 11.31 7.20 -2.69
N GLU A 32 10.84 7.58 -3.88
CA GLU A 32 11.40 8.69 -4.65
C GLU A 32 10.40 9.84 -4.77
N LEU A 33 10.85 11.03 -4.37
CA LEU A 33 10.07 12.25 -4.44
C LEU A 33 10.63 13.18 -5.53
N PHE A 34 10.08 13.09 -6.74
CA PHE A 34 10.44 13.99 -7.85
C PHE A 34 9.48 15.18 -7.93
N SER A 35 9.89 16.25 -8.63
CA SER A 35 9.05 17.43 -8.86
C SER A 35 7.73 17.16 -9.57
N TRP A 36 7.59 15.99 -10.20
CA TRP A 36 6.43 15.64 -11.02
C TRP A 36 5.44 14.73 -10.29
N GLY A 37 5.90 13.88 -9.36
CA GLY A 37 5.05 12.95 -8.63
C GLY A 37 5.86 11.99 -7.75
N LYS A 38 5.14 11.24 -6.91
CA LYS A 38 5.69 10.23 -5.99
C LYS A 38 5.87 8.88 -6.69
N LYS A 39 6.94 8.18 -6.33
CA LYS A 39 7.20 6.79 -6.75
C LYS A 39 7.67 5.97 -5.56
N LEU A 40 7.34 4.69 -5.53
CA LEU A 40 7.85 3.72 -4.56
C LEU A 40 8.38 2.51 -5.32
N HIS A 41 9.62 2.14 -5.01
CA HIS A 41 10.24 0.92 -5.50
C HIS A 41 10.26 -0.10 -4.37
N VAL A 42 9.76 -1.31 -4.63
CA VAL A 42 9.74 -2.41 -3.66
C VAL A 42 10.71 -3.47 -4.14
N TYR A 43 11.73 -3.75 -3.33
CA TYR A 43 12.76 -4.73 -3.62
C TYR A 43 12.59 -5.95 -2.72
N ASP A 44 12.80 -7.14 -3.28
CA ASP A 44 12.85 -8.40 -2.54
C ASP A 44 14.17 -8.56 -1.77
N GLU A 45 14.31 -9.68 -1.06
CA GLU A 45 15.54 -10.07 -0.34
C GLU A 45 16.78 -10.24 -1.23
N ASN A 46 16.61 -10.45 -2.54
CA ASN A 46 17.68 -10.57 -3.52
C ASN A 46 18.06 -9.21 -4.16
N GLY A 47 17.36 -8.13 -3.80
CA GLY A 47 17.52 -6.80 -4.41
C GLY A 47 16.89 -6.68 -5.80
N GLN A 48 15.99 -7.60 -6.18
CA GLN A 48 15.21 -7.52 -7.40
C GLN A 48 13.95 -6.69 -7.14
N GLU A 49 13.54 -5.86 -8.12
CA GLU A 49 12.32 -5.08 -8.01
C GLU A 49 11.11 -6.02 -8.07
N ALA A 50 10.46 -6.20 -6.92
CA ALA A 50 9.26 -7.02 -6.77
C ALA A 50 8.00 -6.27 -7.21
N ALA A 51 7.97 -4.96 -6.99
CA ALA A 51 6.87 -4.10 -7.43
C ALA A 51 7.32 -2.64 -7.56
N PHE A 52 6.64 -1.91 -8.43
CA PHE A 52 6.83 -0.49 -8.63
C PHE A 52 5.49 0.25 -8.57
N ILE A 53 5.41 1.29 -7.76
CA ILE A 53 4.19 2.06 -7.55
C ILE A 53 4.45 3.50 -7.97
N GLN A 54 3.59 4.04 -8.83
CA GLN A 54 3.75 5.37 -9.39
C GLN A 54 2.48 6.20 -9.27
N GLN A 55 2.62 7.43 -8.77
CA GLN A 55 1.54 8.39 -8.78
C GLN A 55 1.24 8.88 -10.19
N LYS A 56 -0.05 8.93 -10.55
CA LYS A 56 -0.50 9.66 -11.74
C LYS A 56 -0.40 11.17 -11.52
N VAL A 57 0.40 11.80 -12.36
CA VAL A 57 0.62 13.25 -12.36
C VAL A 57 -0.49 13.92 -13.19
N TRP A 58 -0.92 15.14 -12.81
CA TRP A 58 -2.03 15.87 -13.45
C TRP A 58 -3.39 15.16 -13.46
N SER A 59 -3.70 14.42 -12.40
CA SER A 59 -5.07 13.95 -12.12
C SER A 59 -5.78 14.91 -11.17
N PHE A 60 -7.10 15.09 -11.34
CA PHE A 60 -7.92 15.87 -10.40
C PHE A 60 -8.07 15.17 -9.05
N LEU A 61 -8.05 13.83 -9.06
CA LEU A 61 -8.14 12.98 -7.87
C LEU A 61 -6.84 12.19 -7.66
N PRO A 62 -6.43 11.93 -6.40
CA PRO A 62 -5.32 11.03 -6.08
C PRO A 62 -5.49 9.68 -6.78
N ARG A 63 -4.45 9.26 -7.50
CA ARG A 63 -4.46 8.07 -8.34
C ARG A 63 -3.05 7.51 -8.48
N PHE A 64 -2.92 6.20 -8.30
CA PHE A 64 -1.65 5.48 -8.31
C PHE A 64 -1.76 4.23 -9.16
N TYR A 65 -0.68 3.93 -9.87
CA TYR A 65 -0.50 2.74 -10.68
C TYR A 65 0.43 1.77 -9.95
N VAL A 66 0.10 0.48 -10.03
CA VAL A 66 0.91 -0.61 -9.50
C VAL A 66 1.41 -1.44 -10.66
N TYR A 67 2.73 -1.62 -10.70
CA TYR A 67 3.43 -2.42 -11.68
C TYR A 67 4.13 -3.58 -10.98
N ILE A 68 4.02 -4.78 -11.55
CA ILE A 68 4.74 -5.98 -11.13
C ILE A 68 5.35 -6.59 -12.38
N ASP A 69 6.63 -6.95 -12.33
CA ASP A 69 7.36 -7.49 -13.49
C ASP A 69 7.29 -6.58 -14.74
N GLY A 70 7.08 -5.26 -14.54
CA GLY A 70 6.95 -4.26 -15.61
C GLY A 70 5.56 -4.13 -16.23
N GLU A 71 4.58 -4.92 -15.80
CA GLU A 71 3.19 -4.85 -16.26
C GLU A 71 2.31 -4.11 -15.25
N GLU A 72 1.40 -3.25 -15.73
CA GLU A 72 0.41 -2.60 -14.88
C GLU A 72 -0.61 -3.64 -14.42
N VAL A 73 -0.62 -3.94 -13.13
CA VAL A 73 -1.51 -4.95 -12.53
C VAL A 73 -2.72 -4.33 -11.87
N ALA A 74 -2.59 -3.11 -11.34
CA ALA A 74 -3.69 -2.43 -10.67
C ALA A 74 -3.58 -0.90 -10.76
N GLU A 75 -4.73 -0.25 -10.73
CA GLU A 75 -4.86 1.20 -10.59
C GLU A 75 -5.72 1.51 -9.35
N ILE A 76 -5.15 2.25 -8.39
CA ILE A 76 -5.86 2.67 -7.18
C ILE A 76 -6.31 4.11 -7.38
N VAL A 77 -7.62 4.33 -7.26
CA VAL A 77 -8.25 5.64 -7.48
C VAL A 77 -9.03 6.04 -6.24
N LYS A 78 -8.76 7.24 -5.72
CA LYS A 78 -9.64 7.85 -4.71
C LYS A 78 -10.94 8.28 -5.38
N GLU A 79 -12.06 7.80 -4.87
CA GLU A 79 -13.38 8.24 -5.32
C GLU A 79 -13.81 9.54 -4.63
N LEU A 80 -14.62 10.32 -5.32
CA LEU A 80 -15.14 11.59 -4.82
C LEU A 80 -16.41 11.34 -4.00
N THR A 81 -16.23 11.02 -2.73
CA THR A 81 -17.32 10.73 -1.78
C THR A 81 -17.44 11.82 -0.71
N PHE A 82 -18.68 12.10 -0.27
CA PHE A 82 -18.99 13.24 0.60
C PHE A 82 -18.90 12.95 2.11
N PHE A 83 -18.92 11.68 2.52
CA PHE A 83 -19.03 11.28 3.94
C PHE A 83 -17.94 10.31 4.41
N LYS A 84 -17.49 9.38 3.56
CA LYS A 84 -16.46 8.39 3.89
C LYS A 84 -15.49 8.23 2.73
N PRO A 85 -14.16 8.23 2.96
CA PRO A 85 -13.21 7.95 1.89
C PRO A 85 -13.51 6.58 1.27
N SER A 86 -13.58 6.55 -0.06
CA SER A 86 -13.75 5.33 -0.86
C SER A 86 -12.61 5.27 -1.86
N TYR A 87 -12.09 4.06 -2.08
CA TYR A 87 -11.01 3.80 -3.01
C TYR A 87 -11.43 2.63 -3.90
N SER A 88 -11.24 2.80 -5.21
CA SER A 88 -11.44 1.75 -6.20
C SER A 88 -10.09 1.15 -6.59
N ILE A 89 -10.04 -0.17 -6.74
CA ILE A 89 -8.87 -0.91 -7.23
C ILE A 89 -9.28 -1.49 -8.59
N GLU A 90 -8.86 -0.84 -9.66
CA GLU A 90 -9.08 -1.31 -11.03
C GLU A 90 -7.98 -2.34 -11.39
N GLY A 91 -8.29 -3.32 -12.25
CA GLY A 91 -7.35 -4.36 -12.70
C GLY A 91 -7.47 -5.72 -11.99
N LEU A 92 -7.60 -5.72 -10.66
CA LEU A 92 -7.66 -6.96 -9.86
C LEU A 92 -9.09 -7.36 -9.41
N ASN A 93 -10.12 -6.55 -9.71
CA ASN A 93 -11.48 -6.72 -9.16
C ASN A 93 -11.52 -6.79 -7.61
N TRP A 94 -10.56 -6.14 -6.97
CA TRP A 94 -10.49 -6.07 -5.53
C TRP A 94 -11.31 -4.90 -5.00
N SER A 95 -11.88 -5.10 -3.82
CA SER A 95 -12.63 -4.10 -3.08
C SER A 95 -11.99 -3.89 -1.74
N VAL A 96 -11.96 -2.64 -1.28
CA VAL A 96 -11.40 -2.29 0.02
C VAL A 96 -12.47 -1.69 0.92
N SER A 97 -12.51 -2.12 2.17
CA SER A 97 -13.50 -1.69 3.16
C SER A 97 -12.88 -1.59 4.54
N GLY A 98 -13.32 -0.62 5.35
CA GLY A 98 -12.83 -0.42 6.71
C GLY A 98 -12.58 1.05 7.04
N ASP A 99 -11.79 1.28 8.09
CA ASP A 99 -11.35 2.59 8.53
C ASP A 99 -9.94 2.90 8.02
N PHE A 100 -9.89 3.68 6.94
CA PHE A 100 -8.64 4.09 6.31
C PHE A 100 -7.83 5.10 7.13
N TRP A 101 -8.45 5.79 8.09
CA TRP A 101 -7.76 6.78 8.93
C TRP A 101 -6.95 6.10 10.01
N ASP A 102 -7.50 5.05 10.62
CA ASP A 102 -6.79 4.25 11.61
C ASP A 102 -5.89 3.17 10.98
N HIS A 103 -5.89 3.05 9.64
CA HIS A 103 -5.27 1.94 8.90
C HIS A 103 -5.80 0.59 9.40
N GLU A 104 -7.12 0.51 9.60
CA GLU A 104 -7.86 -0.71 9.93
C GLU A 104 -8.80 -1.03 8.77
N TYR A 105 -8.26 -1.66 7.72
CA TYR A 105 -9.03 -1.98 6.51
C TYR A 105 -8.71 -3.36 5.96
N GLU A 106 -9.63 -3.87 5.16
CA GLU A 106 -9.56 -5.20 4.57
C GLU A 106 -9.80 -5.10 3.07
N ILE A 107 -9.17 -5.99 2.32
CA ILE A 107 -9.29 -6.12 0.87
C ILE A 107 -9.89 -7.49 0.55
N TYR A 108 -10.85 -7.50 -0.36
CA TYR A 108 -11.56 -8.69 -0.81
C TYR A 108 -11.60 -8.75 -2.34
N GLU A 109 -11.39 -9.94 -2.91
CA GLU A 109 -11.68 -10.25 -4.31
C GLU A 109 -13.09 -10.86 -4.37
N GLY A 110 -14.09 -10.06 -4.73
CA GLY A 110 -15.48 -10.48 -4.62
C GLY A 110 -15.87 -10.79 -3.18
N ASN A 111 -15.92 -12.09 -2.82
CA ASN A 111 -16.26 -12.56 -1.48
C ASN A 111 -15.11 -13.31 -0.78
N ASP A 112 -13.95 -13.38 -1.44
CA ASP A 112 -12.76 -14.04 -0.95
C ASP A 112 -11.84 -13.02 -0.28
N PHE A 113 -11.39 -13.34 0.93
CA PHE A 113 -10.50 -12.48 1.71
C PHE A 113 -9.10 -12.47 1.10
N VAL A 114 -8.54 -11.28 0.86
CA VAL A 114 -7.22 -11.11 0.25
C VAL A 114 -6.19 -10.67 1.28
N VAL A 115 -6.44 -9.54 1.95
CA VAL A 115 -5.51 -8.98 2.92
C VAL A 115 -6.22 -8.11 3.96
N SER A 116 -5.74 -8.11 5.20
CA SER A 116 -6.17 -7.18 6.24
C SER A 116 -5.00 -6.37 6.76
N ILE A 117 -5.28 -5.11 7.09
CA ILE A 117 -4.34 -4.16 7.67
C ILE A 117 -4.91 -3.77 9.03
N SER A 118 -4.09 -3.92 10.07
CA SER A 118 -4.45 -3.55 11.43
C SER A 118 -3.24 -3.08 12.22
N LYS A 119 -3.46 -2.30 13.27
CA LYS A 119 -2.41 -1.88 14.20
C LYS A 119 -2.06 -3.02 15.15
N GLU A 120 -0.78 -3.33 15.29
CA GLU A 120 -0.30 -4.25 16.30
C GLU A 120 0.81 -3.63 17.15
N TRP A 121 0.58 -3.58 18.45
CA TRP A 121 1.45 -2.95 19.45
C TRP A 121 2.40 -3.97 20.10
N PHE A 122 3.01 -4.86 19.31
CA PHE A 122 3.89 -5.91 19.84
C PHE A 122 5.39 -5.49 19.84
N THR A 123 6.32 -6.46 19.91
CA THR A 123 7.80 -6.34 20.05
C THR A 123 8.48 -5.28 19.16
N TRP A 124 7.80 -4.79 18.13
CA TRP A 124 8.29 -3.89 17.09
C TRP A 124 7.93 -2.41 17.29
N GLY A 125 7.15 -2.08 18.34
CA GLY A 125 6.63 -0.73 18.61
C GLY A 125 5.37 -0.44 17.79
N ASP A 126 5.16 0.83 17.39
CA ASP A 126 4.05 1.24 16.52
C ASP A 126 4.24 0.67 15.10
N SER A 127 3.71 -0.53 14.84
CA SER A 127 3.73 -1.19 13.53
C SER A 127 2.33 -1.58 13.08
N TYR A 128 2.14 -1.56 11.78
CA TYR A 128 0.99 -2.14 11.10
C TYR A 128 1.31 -3.57 10.70
N VAL A 129 0.31 -4.43 10.83
CA VAL A 129 0.34 -5.82 10.35
C VAL A 129 -0.47 -5.89 9.08
N ILE A 130 0.15 -6.49 8.07
CA ILE A 130 -0.46 -6.83 6.79
C ILE A 130 -0.63 -8.36 6.82
N ASP A 131 -1.84 -8.84 7.04
CA ASP A 131 -2.15 -10.28 7.05
C ASP A 131 -2.71 -10.69 5.69
N ILE A 132 -1.91 -11.41 4.93
CA ILE A 132 -2.17 -11.80 3.54
C ILE A 132 -2.68 -13.24 3.52
N ALA A 133 -3.78 -13.48 2.81
CA ALA A 133 -4.33 -14.82 2.64
C ALA A 133 -3.37 -15.75 1.89
N ASP A 134 -3.30 -17.03 2.29
CA ASP A 134 -2.31 -17.98 1.76
C ASP A 134 -2.42 -18.27 0.25
N HIS A 135 -3.56 -17.95 -0.37
CA HIS A 135 -3.79 -18.16 -1.79
C HIS A 135 -3.39 -16.94 -2.65
N VAL A 136 -3.01 -15.83 -2.04
CA VAL A 136 -2.67 -14.57 -2.71
C VAL A 136 -1.15 -14.44 -2.80
N ASP A 137 -0.64 -14.01 -3.96
CA ASP A 137 0.78 -13.70 -4.11
C ASP A 137 1.14 -12.48 -3.24
N GLU A 138 2.12 -12.66 -2.37
CA GLU A 138 2.56 -11.66 -1.40
C GLU A 138 2.97 -10.33 -2.06
N ARG A 139 3.54 -10.35 -3.27
CA ARG A 139 3.97 -9.14 -3.99
C ARG A 139 2.78 -8.30 -4.43
N TYR A 140 1.71 -8.94 -4.92
CA TYR A 140 0.49 -8.26 -5.33
C TYR A 140 -0.22 -7.63 -4.14
N ALA A 141 -0.42 -8.41 -3.08
CA ALA A 141 -1.04 -7.91 -1.86
C ALA A 141 -0.24 -6.73 -1.29
N LEU A 142 1.08 -6.88 -1.14
CA LEU A 142 1.93 -5.84 -0.60
C LEU A 142 1.92 -4.57 -1.46
N ALA A 143 2.06 -4.70 -2.77
CA ALA A 143 2.10 -3.56 -3.68
C ALA A 143 0.79 -2.77 -3.65
N VAL A 144 -0.36 -3.45 -3.61
CA VAL A 144 -1.67 -2.82 -3.49
C VAL A 144 -1.82 -2.12 -2.14
N VAL A 145 -1.42 -2.76 -1.04
CA VAL A 145 -1.47 -2.15 0.31
C VAL A 145 -0.63 -0.87 0.37
N LEU A 146 0.60 -0.92 -0.14
CA LEU A 146 1.47 0.25 -0.23
C LEU A 146 0.87 1.35 -1.12
N ALA A 147 0.21 0.99 -2.21
CA ALA A 147 -0.45 1.95 -3.10
C ALA A 147 -1.69 2.59 -2.46
N ILE A 148 -2.50 1.84 -1.72
CA ILE A 148 -3.65 2.37 -0.97
C ILE A 148 -3.17 3.35 0.09
N ASP A 149 -2.18 2.95 0.87
CA ASP A 149 -1.58 3.82 1.89
C ASP A 149 -1.04 5.11 1.27
N ALA A 150 -0.35 4.97 0.15
CA ALA A 150 0.15 6.07 -0.66
C ALA A 150 -0.95 7.08 -1.06
N VAL A 151 -2.10 6.57 -1.50
CA VAL A 151 -3.26 7.40 -1.89
C VAL A 151 -3.86 8.08 -0.66
N ILE A 152 -3.99 7.37 0.47
CA ILE A 152 -4.52 7.91 1.74
C ILE A 152 -3.63 9.05 2.24
N ALA A 153 -2.32 8.86 2.31
CA ALA A 153 -1.39 9.88 2.77
C ALA A 153 -1.40 11.12 1.86
N GLN A 154 -1.52 10.95 0.53
CA GLN A 154 -1.70 12.10 -0.37
C GLN A 154 -3.03 12.81 -0.15
N ALA A 155 -4.11 12.05 0.00
CA ALA A 155 -5.46 12.57 0.22
C ALA A 155 -5.57 13.38 1.51
N SER A 156 -4.95 12.90 2.59
CA SER A 156 -4.91 13.58 3.89
C SER A 156 -4.11 14.87 3.83
N ALA A 157 -2.95 14.87 3.14
CA ALA A 157 -2.14 16.06 2.96
C ALA A 157 -2.89 17.18 2.21
N ALA A 158 -3.66 16.85 1.17
CA ALA A 158 -4.47 17.80 0.41
C ALA A 158 -5.68 18.35 1.19
N ALA A 159 -6.21 17.59 2.17
CA ALA A 159 -7.31 18.05 3.03
C ALA A 159 -6.83 18.98 4.16
N SER A 160 -5.55 18.90 4.53
CA SER A 160 -4.93 19.73 5.56
C SER A 160 -4.36 21.07 5.06
N SER A 161 -4.39 21.33 3.74
CA SER A 161 -3.84 22.52 3.08
C SER A 161 -4.87 23.57 2.73
#